data_AF-A0A2V8PA78-F1
#
_entry.id   AF-A0A2V8PA78-F1
#
_cell.length_a   1.000
_cell.length_b   1.000
_cell.length_c   1.000
_cell.angle_alpha   90.00
_cell.angle_beta   90.00
_cell.angle_gamma   90.00
#
_symmetry.space_group_name_H-M   'P 1'
#
loop_
_entity.id
_entity.type
_entity.pdbx_description
1 polymer ?
#
loop_
_entity_poly.entity_id
_entity_poly.type
_entity_poly.pdbx_seq_one_letter_code
_entity_poly.pdbx_strand_id
1 'polypeptide(L)'
;MITVDETRDKIANDGKWWPIHLMNFVDDFRHSRDPRAIEKPFRQTERKMDALVASTVESLCDELGLEPPEWLEQIPECKEPWFVSGLERLKAITIVQSPLRFRIRKIFVLENFLSRV
;
A
#
# COMPACT_ATOMS: atom_id res chain seq x y z
N MET A 1 15.73 5.28 -7.13
CA MET A 1 14.31 5.67 -7.07
C MET A 1 13.50 4.52 -7.63
N ILE A 2 12.73 3.86 -6.79
CA ILE A 2 11.80 2.79 -7.12
C ILE A 2 10.45 3.46 -7.39
N THR A 3 9.84 3.16 -8.54
CA THR A 3 8.50 3.68 -8.85
C THR A 3 7.40 2.74 -8.37
N VAL A 4 6.20 3.28 -8.17
CA VAL A 4 5.02 2.48 -7.81
C VAL A 4 4.66 1.47 -8.91
N ASP A 5 4.84 1.83 -10.17
CA ASP A 5 4.63 0.98 -11.35
C ASP A 5 5.56 -0.24 -11.33
N GLU A 6 6.87 0.00 -11.20
CA GLU A 6 7.86 -1.09 -11.08
C GLU A 6 7.62 -1.97 -9.85
N THR A 7 7.20 -1.36 -8.74
CA THR A 7 6.87 -2.09 -7.51
C THR A 7 5.70 -3.03 -7.75
N ARG A 8 4.67 -2.55 -8.45
CA ARG A 8 3.49 -3.34 -8.74
C ARG A 8 3.79 -4.51 -9.69
N ASP A 9 4.62 -4.26 -10.71
CA ASP A 9 5.08 -5.29 -11.63
C ASP A 9 5.91 -6.36 -10.90
N LYS A 10 6.78 -5.97 -9.97
CA LYS A 10 7.54 -6.92 -9.14
C LYS A 10 6.61 -7.75 -8.25
N ILE A 11 5.60 -7.13 -7.62
CA ILE A 11 4.61 -7.85 -6.82
C ILE A 11 3.82 -8.85 -7.67
N ALA A 12 3.45 -8.48 -8.90
CA ALA A 12 2.72 -9.37 -9.81
C ALA A 12 3.57 -10.58 -10.23
N ASN A 13 4.86 -10.39 -10.47
CA ASN A 13 5.78 -11.45 -10.92
C ASN A 13 6.31 -12.30 -9.75
N ASP A 14 6.45 -11.72 -8.56
CA ASP A 14 6.97 -12.37 -7.36
C ASP A 14 6.01 -12.21 -6.17
N GLY A 15 4.82 -12.80 -6.32
CA GLY A 15 3.76 -12.72 -5.32
C GLY A 15 4.12 -13.36 -3.97
N LYS A 16 5.21 -14.15 -3.86
CA LYS A 16 5.65 -14.69 -2.57
C LYS A 16 6.39 -13.65 -1.74
N TRP A 17 7.21 -12.83 -2.39
CA TRP A 17 8.06 -11.83 -1.76
C TRP A 17 7.50 -10.41 -1.87
N TRP A 18 6.20 -10.28 -2.19
CA TRP A 18 5.51 -9.00 -2.28
C TRP A 18 5.77 -8.03 -1.10
N PRO A 19 5.87 -8.48 0.19
CA PRO A 19 6.10 -7.54 1.28
C PRO A 19 7.46 -6.85 1.17
N ILE A 20 8.47 -7.57 0.66
CA ILE A 20 9.81 -7.02 0.46
C ILE A 20 9.77 -5.94 -0.62
N HIS A 21 9.09 -6.20 -1.74
CA HIS A 21 8.95 -5.23 -2.81
C HIS A 21 8.21 -3.97 -2.36
N LEU A 22 7.10 -4.14 -1.63
CA LEU A 22 6.34 -3.02 -1.08
C LEU A 22 7.20 -2.20 -0.10
N MET A 23 7.88 -2.85 0.85
CA MET A 23 8.65 -2.15 1.87
C MET A 23 9.92 -1.49 1.31
N ASN A 24 10.54 -2.04 0.26
CA ASN A 24 11.64 -1.37 -0.43
C ASN A 24 11.18 -0.07 -1.11
N PHE A 25 9.98 -0.06 -1.70
CA PHE A 25 9.38 1.17 -2.22
C PHE A 25 9.08 2.17 -1.10
N VAL A 26 8.50 1.73 0.01
CA VAL A 26 8.24 2.57 1.19
C VAL A 26 9.52 3.28 1.66
N ASP A 27 10.63 2.56 1.78
CA ASP A 27 11.90 3.14 2.24
C ASP A 27 12.48 4.12 1.22
N ASP A 28 12.54 3.72 -0.05
CA ASP A 28 13.09 4.56 -1.13
C ASP A 28 12.25 5.84 -1.31
N PHE A 29 10.93 5.75 -1.18
CA PHE A 29 10.03 6.90 -1.26
C PHE A 29 10.16 7.84 -0.06
N ARG A 30 10.25 7.31 1.17
CA ARG A 30 10.52 8.13 2.38
C ARG A 30 11.87 8.85 2.30
N HIS A 31 12.87 8.18 1.73
CA HIS A 31 14.21 8.73 1.58
C HIS A 31 14.27 9.79 0.48
N SER A 32 13.78 9.48 -0.72
CA SER A 32 13.85 10.37 -1.89
C SER A 32 12.84 11.51 -1.83
N ARG A 33 11.64 11.25 -1.29
CA ARG A 33 10.48 12.16 -1.25
C ARG A 33 10.11 12.73 -2.62
N ASP A 34 10.42 11.98 -3.68
CA ASP A 34 10.27 12.43 -5.05
C ASP A 34 8.90 12.02 -5.61
N PRO A 35 7.99 12.97 -5.89
CA PRO A 35 6.65 12.66 -6.42
C PRO A 35 6.68 11.90 -7.74
N ARG A 36 7.79 11.96 -8.50
CA ARG A 36 7.96 11.19 -9.74
C ARG A 36 7.87 9.68 -9.52
N ALA A 37 8.11 9.19 -8.30
CA ALA A 37 7.96 7.79 -7.96
C ALA A 37 6.50 7.30 -8.04
N ILE A 38 5.52 8.20 -7.94
CA ILE A 38 4.08 7.89 -7.90
C ILE A 38 3.27 8.57 -9.02
N GLU A 39 3.92 9.38 -9.87
CA GLU A 39 3.29 10.12 -10.95
C GLU A 39 2.59 9.18 -11.97
N LYS A 40 3.26 8.09 -12.33
CA LYS A 40 2.75 7.13 -13.31
C LYS A 40 1.83 6.09 -12.64
N PRO A 41 0.58 5.91 -13.13
CA PRO A 41 -0.29 4.85 -12.65
C PRO A 41 0.27 3.47 -13.00
N PHE A 42 0.08 2.50 -12.10
CA PHE A 42 0.44 1.11 -12.35
C PHE A 42 -0.65 0.33 -13.07
N ARG A 43 -0.26 -0.75 -13.76
CA ARG A 43 -1.24 -1.67 -14.37
C ARG A 43 -1.98 -2.45 -13.28
N GLN A 44 -3.29 -2.24 -13.21
CA GLN A 44 -4.18 -3.01 -12.32
C GLN A 44 -4.23 -4.47 -12.79
N THR A 45 -3.94 -5.40 -11.89
CA THR A 45 -3.91 -6.85 -12.21
C THR A 45 -4.62 -7.70 -11.15
N GLU A 46 -4.55 -7.30 -9.88
CA GLU A 46 -5.16 -8.02 -8.77
C GLU A 46 -5.69 -7.02 -7.75
N ARG A 47 -7.02 -6.95 -7.64
CA ARG A 47 -7.72 -5.91 -6.88
C ARG A 47 -7.25 -5.73 -5.43
N LYS A 48 -6.91 -6.82 -4.72
CA LYS A 48 -6.43 -6.73 -3.33
C LYS A 48 -5.07 -6.04 -3.25
N MET A 49 -4.12 -6.49 -4.07
CA MET A 49 -2.79 -5.90 -4.12
C MET A 49 -2.80 -4.48 -4.69
N ASP A 50 -3.63 -4.21 -5.69
CA ASP A 50 -3.83 -2.87 -6.24
C ASP A 50 -4.30 -1.89 -5.14
N ALA A 51 -5.32 -2.30 -4.36
CA ALA A 51 -5.83 -1.50 -3.25
C ALA A 51 -4.80 -1.31 -2.12
N LEU A 52 -3.94 -2.31 -1.86
CA LEU A 52 -2.89 -2.21 -0.85
C LEU A 52 -1.80 -1.23 -1.27
N VAL A 53 -1.32 -1.33 -2.51
CA VAL A 53 -0.32 -0.42 -3.06
C VAL A 53 -0.88 1.01 -3.06
N ALA A 54 -2.12 1.21 -3.51
CA ALA A 54 -2.76 2.53 -3.48
C ALA A 54 -2.89 3.10 -2.07
N SER A 55 -3.35 2.30 -1.10
CA SER A 55 -3.45 2.72 0.31
C SER A 55 -2.09 3.07 0.91
N THR A 56 -1.04 2.35 0.49
CA THR A 56 0.34 2.61 0.92
C THR A 56 0.82 3.94 0.36
N VAL A 57 0.63 4.20 -0.93
CA VAL A 57 1.00 5.49 -1.54
C VAL A 57 0.29 6.65 -0.87
N GLU A 58 -1.04 6.58 -0.71
CA GLU A 58 -1.79 7.64 -0.03
C GLU A 58 -1.34 7.85 1.42
N SER A 59 -1.06 6.77 2.14
CA SER A 59 -0.55 6.86 3.51
C SER A 59 0.82 7.53 3.57
N LEU A 60 1.68 7.30 2.58
CA LEU A 60 2.99 7.97 2.49
C LEU A 60 2.87 9.42 2.05
N CYS A 61 1.92 9.75 1.17
CA CYS A 61 1.61 11.14 0.82
C CYS A 61 1.14 11.93 2.04
N ASP A 62 0.20 11.38 2.82
CA ASP A 62 -0.24 11.97 4.08
C ASP A 62 0.93 12.15 5.07
N GLU A 63 1.80 11.14 5.20
CA GLU A 63 2.98 11.16 6.07
C GLU A 63 3.99 12.25 5.67
N LEU A 64 4.21 12.44 4.36
CA LEU A 64 5.21 13.36 3.82
C LEU A 64 4.66 14.76 3.48
N GLY A 65 3.36 14.99 3.64
CA GLY A 65 2.70 16.24 3.26
C GLY A 65 2.66 16.48 1.75
N LEU A 66 2.60 15.41 0.95
CA LEU A 66 2.52 15.46 -0.51
C LEU A 66 1.07 15.29 -0.98
N GLU A 67 0.72 15.89 -2.11
CA GLU A 67 -0.58 15.64 -2.74
C GLU A 67 -0.60 14.26 -3.43
N PRO A 68 -1.59 13.40 -3.14
CA PRO A 68 -1.72 12.11 -3.82
C PRO A 68 -2.16 12.31 -5.28
N PRO A 69 -1.59 11.56 -6.24
CA PRO A 69 -2.04 11.55 -7.62
C PRO A 69 -3.52 11.18 -7.78
N GLU A 70 -4.23 11.89 -8.67
CA GLU A 70 -5.68 11.70 -8.92
C GLU A 70 -6.05 10.27 -9.36
N TRP A 71 -5.13 9.57 -10.06
CA TRP A 71 -5.39 8.20 -10.51
C TRP A 71 -5.59 7.20 -9.36
N LEU A 72 -5.12 7.50 -8.14
CA LEU A 72 -5.33 6.65 -6.96
C LEU A 72 -6.80 6.53 -6.56
N GLU A 73 -7.61 7.55 -6.86
CA GLU A 73 -9.06 7.55 -6.60
C GLU A 73 -9.79 6.51 -7.46
N GLN A 74 -9.22 6.18 -8.62
CA GLN A 74 -9.79 5.18 -9.54
C GLN A 74 -9.51 3.74 -9.10
N ILE A 75 -8.65 3.54 -8.09
CA ILE A 75 -8.33 2.21 -7.55
C ILE A 75 -9.43 1.78 -6.56
N PRO A 76 -10.25 0.77 -6.90
CA PRO A 76 -11.37 0.39 -6.07
C PRO A 76 -10.92 -0.31 -4.77
N GLU A 77 -11.74 -0.21 -3.74
CA GLU A 77 -11.60 -0.96 -2.49
C GLU A 77 -11.67 -2.49 -2.71
N CYS A 78 -11.19 -3.26 -1.73
CA CYS A 78 -11.37 -4.71 -1.70
C CYS A 78 -12.88 -5.07 -1.70
N LYS A 79 -13.26 -6.14 -2.41
CA LYS A 79 -14.66 -6.63 -2.40
C LYS A 79 -15.10 -7.06 -1.00
N GLU A 80 -14.20 -7.68 -0.27
CA GLU A 80 -14.39 -8.16 1.10
C GLU A 80 -13.27 -7.64 2.00
N PRO A 81 -13.52 -7.47 3.31
CA PRO A 81 -12.48 -7.18 4.30
C PRO A 81 -11.26 -8.07 4.15
N TRP A 82 -10.08 -7.46 3.95
CA TRP A 82 -8.83 -8.19 3.83
C TRP A 82 -7.95 -7.96 5.05
N PHE A 83 -7.72 -9.03 5.81
CA PHE A 83 -6.82 -9.06 6.95
C PHE A 83 -5.45 -9.57 6.49
N VAL A 84 -4.48 -8.67 6.32
CA VAL A 84 -3.20 -8.97 5.65
C VAL A 84 -2.39 -10.05 6.38
N SER A 85 -2.46 -10.08 7.72
CA SER A 85 -1.72 -11.07 8.52
C SER A 85 -2.28 -12.50 8.38
N GLY A 86 -3.54 -12.66 7.97
CA GLY A 86 -4.23 -13.95 7.95
C GLY A 86 -4.49 -14.58 9.33
N LEU A 87 -4.11 -13.93 10.43
CA LEU A 87 -4.26 -14.46 11.79
C LEU A 87 -5.60 -14.08 12.38
N GLU A 88 -6.48 -15.06 12.60
CA GLU A 88 -7.85 -14.84 13.11
C GLU A 88 -7.88 -14.04 14.42
N ARG A 89 -6.94 -14.34 15.32
CA ARG A 89 -6.83 -13.69 16.64
C ARG A 89 -6.47 -12.20 16.55
N LEU A 90 -5.93 -11.74 15.41
CA LEU A 90 -5.55 -10.35 15.20
C LEU A 90 -6.63 -9.52 14.51
N LYS A 91 -7.75 -10.12 14.06
CA LYS A 91 -8.79 -9.37 13.33
C LYS A 91 -9.36 -8.20 14.13
N ALA A 92 -9.70 -8.44 15.40
CA ALA A 92 -10.24 -7.38 16.25
C ALA A 92 -9.25 -6.23 16.44
N ILE A 93 -7.96 -6.55 16.63
CA ILE A 93 -6.89 -5.56 16.83
C ILE A 93 -6.67 -4.75 15.54
N THR A 94 -6.56 -5.43 14.40
CA THR A 94 -6.34 -4.76 13.11
C THR A 94 -7.50 -3.87 12.70
N ILE A 95 -8.75 -4.20 13.04
CA ILE A 95 -9.90 -3.30 12.82
C ILE A 95 -9.72 -1.96 13.53
N VAL A 96 -9.23 -1.99 14.77
CA VAL A 96 -9.04 -0.78 15.59
C VAL A 96 -7.79 -0.01 15.17
N GLN A 97 -6.69 -0.72 14.85
CA GLN A 97 -5.39 -0.11 14.61
C GLN A 97 -5.12 0.32 13.17
N SER A 98 -5.87 -0.19 12.19
CA SER A 98 -5.56 0.08 10.78
C SER A 98 -5.62 1.58 10.46
N PRO A 99 -4.60 2.14 9.79
CA PRO A 99 -4.62 3.53 9.38
C PRO A 99 -5.79 3.82 8.42
N LEU A 100 -6.22 5.09 8.37
CA LEU A 100 -7.43 5.51 7.64
C LEU A 100 -7.41 5.09 6.16
N ARG A 101 -6.29 5.34 5.46
CA ARG A 101 -6.13 5.03 4.02
C ARG A 101 -6.31 3.53 3.71
N PHE A 102 -5.91 2.66 4.64
CA PHE A 102 -6.13 1.21 4.53
C PHE A 102 -7.58 0.84 4.85
N ARG A 103 -8.17 1.41 5.91
CA ARG A 103 -9.57 1.12 6.31
C ARG A 103 -10.58 1.49 5.24
N ILE A 104 -10.41 2.63 4.57
CA ILE A 104 -11.30 3.06 3.47
C ILE A 104 -11.32 2.02 2.35
N ARG A 105 -10.20 1.32 2.09
CA ARG A 105 -10.14 0.24 1.08
C ARG A 105 -10.43 -1.15 1.63
N LYS A 106 -10.97 -1.25 2.85
CA LYS A 106 -11.28 -2.50 3.57
C LYS A 106 -10.04 -3.38 3.80
N ILE A 107 -8.88 -2.76 3.99
CA ILE A 107 -7.62 -3.43 4.29
C ILE A 107 -7.30 -3.24 5.76
N PHE A 108 -7.06 -4.36 6.44
CA PHE A 108 -6.84 -4.42 7.86
C PHE A 108 -5.43 -4.91 8.18
N VAL A 109 -4.65 -3.99 8.74
CA VAL A 109 -3.24 -4.13 9.11
C VAL A 109 -3.02 -3.64 10.54
N LEU A 110 -1.85 -3.92 11.12
CA LEU A 110 -1.45 -3.29 12.38
C LEU A 110 -0.99 -1.86 12.13
N GLU A 111 -1.00 -1.02 13.16
CA GLU A 111 -0.59 0.38 13.08
C GLU A 111 0.84 0.54 12.56
N ASN A 112 1.73 -0.38 12.92
CA ASN A 112 3.14 -0.41 12.52
C ASN A 112 3.41 -1.12 11.19
N PHE A 113 2.39 -1.36 10.35
CA PHE A 113 2.54 -2.15 9.12
C PHE A 113 3.58 -1.58 8.14
N LEU A 114 3.64 -0.26 8.01
CA LEU A 114 4.63 0.43 7.17
C LEU A 114 5.90 0.80 7.95
N SER A 115 6.05 0.39 9.21
CA SER A 115 7.24 0.68 10.01
C SER A 115 8.33 -0.36 9.78
N ARG A 116 9.59 0.07 9.86
CA ARG A 116 10.75 -0.84 10.01
C ARG A 116 11.32 -0.71 11.43
N VAL A 117 11.75 -1.84 11.97
CA VAL A 117 12.51 -1.96 13.24
C VAL A 117 13.99 -2.11 12.94
#